data_AF-A0ABD3QTK0-F1
#
_entry.id   AF-A0ABD3QTK0-F1
#
_cell.length_a   1.000
_cell.length_b   1.000
_cell.length_c   1.000
_cell.angle_alpha   90.00
_cell.angle_beta   90.00
_cell.angle_gamma   90.00
#
_symmetry.space_group_name_H-M   'P 1'
#
loop_
_entity.id
_entity.type
_entity.pdbx_description
1 polymer ?
#
loop_
_entity_poly.entity_id
_entity_poly.type
_entity_poly.pdbx_seq_one_letter_code
_entity_poly.pdbx_strand_id
1 'polypeptide(L)'
;MCLAALSALLAALAPANAFTYVNSGRATCSHQHRTHRVANSQQLSMTKTTLTDETTWRLRLLLNDLTTAQGQKLNGQLFVIEGSFIEEEGYEPPQGIFQPSKDVSRTEDDIISLEISKSRWTLSEDPNDKKDGLWIWGLFKEPLYPFMLLQLETKEFKLSSSQNSERNDANNSTDSIPPLKLYAQISHIRNENVGVELKTANLNVRVLERVQLPGASVDLYEEEKVGQVSFQPL
;
A
#
# COMPACT_ATOMS: atom_id res chain seq x y z
N MET A 1 -5.91 50.31 17.70
CA MET A 1 -7.39 50.41 17.67
C MET A 1 -7.80 51.13 16.40
N CYS A 2 -8.35 50.42 15.42
CA CYS A 2 -9.36 50.93 14.50
C CYS A 2 -10.08 49.73 13.91
N LEU A 3 -11.40 49.76 14.10
CA LEU A 3 -12.40 48.78 13.71
C LEU A 3 -12.83 49.00 12.26
N ALA A 4 -13.53 47.97 11.77
CA ALA A 4 -14.59 48.00 10.76
C ALA A 4 -14.12 47.89 9.30
N ALA A 5 -14.84 47.23 8.39
CA ALA A 5 -15.98 46.31 8.38
C ALA A 5 -16.31 46.07 6.88
N LEU A 6 -17.33 45.24 6.61
CA LEU A 6 -17.99 44.96 5.32
C LEU A 6 -17.27 43.95 4.40
N SER A 7 -17.96 43.03 3.72
CA SER A 7 -19.36 42.61 3.72
C SER A 7 -19.46 41.30 2.95
N ALA A 8 -20.40 40.44 3.37
CA ALA A 8 -20.85 39.28 2.62
C ALA A 8 -21.73 39.68 1.42
N LEU A 9 -21.74 38.87 0.34
CA LEU A 9 -23.00 38.42 -0.27
C LEU A 9 -22.80 37.21 -1.22
N LEU A 10 -23.79 36.31 -1.13
CA LEU A 10 -24.12 35.16 -1.97
C LEU A 10 -24.23 35.47 -3.47
N ALA A 11 -23.99 34.47 -4.32
CA ALA A 11 -25.02 33.94 -5.24
C ALA A 11 -24.56 32.63 -5.91
N ALA A 12 -25.33 31.56 -5.68
CA ALA A 12 -25.31 30.34 -6.47
C ALA A 12 -26.05 30.57 -7.80
N LEU A 13 -25.56 30.01 -8.90
CA LEU A 13 -26.31 29.79 -10.13
C LEU A 13 -25.63 28.69 -10.94
N ALA A 14 -26.21 27.49 -10.92
CA ALA A 14 -26.00 26.46 -11.92
C ALA A 14 -27.09 26.60 -13.00
N PRO A 15 -26.76 26.29 -14.26
CA PRO A 15 -27.75 25.73 -15.17
C PRO A 15 -27.32 24.36 -15.70
N ALA A 16 -28.30 23.46 -15.62
CA ALA A 16 -28.36 22.18 -16.28
C ALA A 16 -28.25 22.34 -17.81
N ASN A 17 -27.50 21.46 -18.46
CA ASN A 17 -27.65 21.18 -19.88
C ASN A 17 -27.82 19.68 -20.05
N ALA A 18 -29.08 19.26 -20.11
CA ALA A 18 -29.50 17.96 -20.60
C ALA A 18 -29.57 18.05 -22.14
N PHE A 19 -28.72 17.29 -22.83
CA PHE A 19 -28.91 17.02 -24.26
C PHE A 19 -29.50 15.61 -24.40
N THR A 20 -30.78 15.57 -24.70
CA THR A 20 -31.49 14.37 -25.15
C THR A 20 -31.31 14.23 -26.66
N TYR A 21 -30.74 13.10 -27.09
CA TYR A 21 -30.72 12.73 -28.50
C TYR A 21 -31.97 11.88 -28.79
N VAL A 22 -32.88 12.43 -29.58
CA VAL A 22 -34.02 11.72 -30.16
C VAL A 22 -33.52 11.03 -31.43
N ASN A 23 -33.61 9.69 -31.49
CA ASN A 23 -33.54 9.00 -32.77
C ASN A 23 -34.79 8.14 -32.97
N SER A 24 -35.59 8.55 -33.94
CA SER A 24 -36.76 7.85 -34.45
C SER A 24 -36.33 7.04 -35.67
N GLY A 25 -36.34 5.72 -35.54
CA GLY A 25 -36.04 4.78 -36.62
C GLY A 25 -36.93 3.56 -36.50
N ARG A 26 -37.85 3.44 -37.46
CA ARG A 26 -38.95 2.46 -37.57
C ARG A 26 -38.57 1.00 -37.35
N ALA A 27 -39.54 0.29 -36.78
CA ALA A 27 -39.66 -1.15 -36.76
C ALA A 27 -39.89 -1.76 -38.16
N THR A 28 -39.22 -2.88 -38.42
CA THR A 28 -39.71 -3.94 -39.31
C THR A 28 -39.35 -5.29 -38.72
N CYS A 29 -40.36 -6.12 -38.53
CA CYS A 29 -40.28 -7.47 -37.98
C CYS A 29 -39.93 -8.46 -39.10
N SER A 30 -38.96 -9.35 -38.88
CA SER A 30 -38.95 -10.67 -39.53
C SER A 30 -38.34 -11.72 -38.62
N HIS A 31 -39.17 -12.68 -38.25
CA HIS A 31 -38.80 -13.94 -37.62
C HIS A 31 -37.76 -14.70 -38.45
N GLN A 32 -36.67 -15.12 -37.82
CA GLN A 32 -36.05 -16.43 -38.10
C GLN A 32 -35.29 -16.90 -36.86
N HIS A 33 -35.79 -17.99 -36.29
CA HIS A 33 -35.11 -18.79 -35.27
C HIS A 33 -33.77 -19.29 -35.83
N ARG A 34 -32.66 -18.90 -35.20
CA ARG A 34 -31.44 -19.69 -35.19
C ARG A 34 -30.81 -19.58 -33.82
N THR A 35 -31.01 -20.62 -33.03
CA THR A 35 -30.33 -20.87 -31.77
C THR A 35 -28.84 -21.06 -32.03
N HIS A 36 -28.09 -19.95 -32.12
CA HIS A 36 -26.68 -19.97 -31.79
C HIS A 36 -26.58 -19.96 -30.28
N ARG A 37 -26.46 -21.16 -29.73
CA ARG A 37 -25.94 -21.42 -28.39
C ARG A 37 -24.53 -20.83 -28.36
N VAL A 38 -24.42 -19.54 -28.04
CA VAL A 38 -23.15 -18.94 -27.65
C VAL A 38 -22.79 -19.66 -26.38
N ALA A 39 -21.80 -20.55 -26.50
CA ALA A 39 -21.23 -21.30 -25.43
C ALA A 39 -20.94 -20.33 -24.28
N ASN A 40 -21.44 -20.73 -23.10
CA ASN A 40 -20.96 -20.36 -21.77
C ASN A 40 -19.76 -19.41 -21.84
N SER A 41 -20.01 -18.13 -21.55
CA SER A 41 -18.97 -17.29 -20.98
C SER A 41 -18.36 -18.11 -19.86
N GLN A 42 -17.11 -18.55 -20.03
CA GLN A 42 -16.30 -19.02 -18.94
C GLN A 42 -16.31 -17.88 -17.93
N GLN A 43 -17.16 -18.03 -16.92
CA GLN A 43 -17.06 -17.29 -15.70
C GLN A 43 -15.72 -17.76 -15.14
N LEU A 44 -14.64 -17.06 -15.53
CA LEU A 44 -13.39 -17.08 -14.81
C LEU A 44 -13.82 -16.79 -13.38
N SER A 45 -13.90 -17.83 -12.55
CA SER A 45 -14.00 -17.64 -11.12
C SER A 45 -12.70 -16.92 -10.79
N MET A 46 -12.76 -15.59 -10.72
CA MET A 46 -11.66 -14.80 -10.20
C MET A 46 -11.37 -15.42 -8.84
N THR A 47 -10.21 -16.08 -8.72
CA THR A 47 -9.78 -16.62 -7.43
C THR A 47 -9.78 -15.45 -6.47
N LYS A 48 -10.55 -15.56 -5.39
CA LYS A 48 -10.64 -14.49 -4.40
C LYS A 48 -9.24 -14.23 -3.87
N THR A 49 -8.88 -12.97 -3.71
CA THR A 49 -7.59 -12.61 -3.16
C THR A 49 -7.51 -13.01 -1.68
N THR A 50 -6.36 -13.54 -1.27
CA THR A 50 -6.11 -14.05 0.07
C THR A 50 -4.79 -13.51 0.63
N LEU A 51 -4.59 -13.66 1.94
CA LEU A 51 -3.29 -13.47 2.60
C LEU A 51 -2.53 -14.80 2.73
N THR A 52 -2.71 -15.69 1.74
CA THR A 52 -2.04 -16.98 1.64
C THR A 52 -1.18 -17.02 0.39
N ASP A 53 -0.42 -18.10 0.24
CA ASP A 53 0.50 -18.33 -0.88
C ASP A 53 -0.22 -18.48 -2.24
N GLU A 54 -1.54 -18.69 -2.21
CA GLU A 54 -2.42 -18.74 -3.39
C GLU A 54 -2.50 -17.43 -4.16
N THR A 55 -2.31 -16.28 -3.49
CA THR A 55 -2.36 -14.96 -4.14
C THR A 55 -0.96 -14.36 -4.21
N THR A 56 -0.50 -14.06 -5.42
CA THR A 56 0.71 -13.26 -5.61
C THR A 56 0.35 -11.78 -5.53
N TRP A 57 1.16 -11.01 -4.82
CA TRP A 57 1.00 -9.59 -4.59
C TRP A 57 2.21 -8.82 -5.11
N ARG A 58 1.93 -7.69 -5.74
CA ARG A 58 2.90 -6.66 -6.09
C ARG A 58 2.80 -5.52 -5.09
N LEU A 59 3.87 -5.33 -4.33
CA LEU A 59 4.08 -4.23 -3.41
C LEU A 59 4.86 -3.13 -4.14
N ARG A 60 4.33 -1.92 -4.13
CA ARG A 60 4.97 -0.72 -4.67
C ARG A 60 5.30 0.23 -3.53
N LEU A 61 6.59 0.41 -3.26
CA LEU A 61 7.11 1.29 -2.22
C LEU A 61 7.61 2.58 -2.87
N LEU A 62 6.95 3.70 -2.57
CA LEU A 62 7.36 5.02 -3.01
C LEU A 62 8.09 5.71 -1.86
N LEU A 63 9.42 5.89 -1.98
CA LEU A 63 10.26 6.47 -0.93
C LEU A 63 10.65 7.91 -1.32
N ASN A 64 10.05 8.90 -0.64
CA ASN A 64 10.18 10.32 -0.99
C ASN A 64 10.89 11.16 0.07
N ASP A 65 10.99 10.65 1.30
CA ASP A 65 11.56 11.41 2.42
C ASP A 65 12.68 10.65 3.12
N LEU A 66 13.09 9.52 2.54
CA LEU A 66 14.14 8.69 3.08
C LEU A 66 15.51 9.34 2.88
N THR A 67 16.29 9.41 3.96
CA THR A 67 17.66 9.95 3.94
C THR A 67 18.67 8.83 3.64
N THR A 68 19.54 9.06 2.67
CA THR A 68 20.63 8.16 2.30
C THR A 68 21.79 8.25 3.29
N ALA A 69 22.75 7.33 3.20
CA ALA A 69 23.92 7.32 4.09
C ALA A 69 24.77 8.60 3.97
N GLN A 70 24.68 9.31 2.85
CA GLN A 70 25.36 10.57 2.57
C GLN A 70 24.53 11.80 3.00
N GLY A 71 23.36 11.58 3.60
CA GLY A 71 22.47 12.65 4.06
C GLY A 71 21.60 13.28 2.98
N GLN A 72 21.50 12.68 1.78
CA GLN A 72 20.62 13.15 0.72
C GLN A 72 19.22 12.57 0.90
N LYS A 73 18.18 13.34 0.60
CA LYS A 73 16.81 12.80 0.56
C LYS A 73 16.53 12.21 -0.81
N LEU A 74 15.99 11.00 -0.85
CA LEU A 74 15.44 10.42 -2.07
C LEU A 74 14.26 11.26 -2.55
N ASN A 75 14.07 11.39 -3.86
CA ASN A 75 12.98 12.17 -4.43
C ASN A 75 12.17 11.32 -5.43
N GLY A 76 11.17 10.59 -4.96
CA GLY A 76 10.25 9.89 -5.85
C GLY A 76 10.65 8.46 -6.25
N GLN A 77 11.62 7.84 -5.58
CA GLN A 77 12.11 6.53 -6.01
C GLN A 77 11.06 5.44 -5.72
N LEU A 78 10.62 4.77 -6.79
CA LEU A 78 9.71 3.63 -6.72
C LEU A 78 10.50 2.33 -6.65
N PHE A 79 10.19 1.50 -5.66
CA PHE A 79 10.66 0.13 -5.54
C PHE A 79 9.49 -0.84 -5.69
N VAL A 80 9.68 -1.88 -6.49
CA VAL A 80 8.64 -2.90 -6.70
C VAL A 80 9.13 -4.24 -6.17
N ILE A 81 8.26 -4.91 -5.41
CA ILE A 81 8.52 -6.20 -4.81
C ILE A 81 7.33 -7.09 -5.10
N GLU A 82 7.55 -8.24 -5.71
CA GLU A 82 6.52 -9.25 -5.95
C GLU A 82 6.72 -10.40 -4.97
N GLY A 83 5.64 -11.02 -4.51
CA GLY A 83 5.70 -12.10 -3.52
C GLY A 83 4.31 -12.47 -3.01
N SER A 84 4.25 -13.44 -2.11
CA SER A 84 2.99 -13.88 -1.52
C SER A 84 3.00 -13.72 -0.01
N PHE A 85 1.82 -13.49 0.59
CA PHE A 85 1.68 -13.59 2.03
C PHE A 85 1.58 -15.06 2.43
N ILE A 86 2.17 -15.43 3.56
CA ILE A 86 2.09 -16.78 4.12
C ILE A 86 1.57 -16.63 5.54
N GLU A 87 0.36 -17.13 5.79
CA GLU A 87 -0.27 -17.12 7.11
C GLU A 87 0.31 -18.22 7.99
N GLU A 88 0.58 -17.89 9.25
CA GLU A 88 1.01 -18.84 10.29
C GLU A 88 -0.23 -19.38 11.00
N GLU A 89 -0.43 -20.70 10.93
CA GLU A 89 -1.56 -21.36 11.61
C GLU A 89 -1.45 -21.30 13.14
N GLY A 90 -2.60 -21.22 13.81
CA GLY A 90 -2.69 -21.32 15.27
C GLY A 90 -2.48 -20.00 16.03
N TYR A 91 -2.42 -18.87 15.34
CA TYR A 91 -2.31 -17.55 15.95
C TYR A 91 -3.62 -16.75 15.91
N GLU A 92 -3.86 -16.03 17.00
CA GLU A 92 -4.93 -15.05 17.14
C GLU A 92 -4.33 -13.79 17.80
N PRO A 93 -4.26 -12.64 17.11
CA PRO A 93 -4.79 -12.39 15.77
C PRO A 93 -3.99 -13.08 14.64
N PRO A 94 -4.61 -13.32 13.46
CA PRO A 94 -3.92 -13.92 12.31
C PRO A 94 -2.69 -13.12 11.89
N GLN A 95 -1.62 -13.82 11.55
CA GLN A 95 -0.33 -13.22 11.26
C GLN A 95 0.53 -14.13 10.40
N GLY A 96 1.63 -13.60 9.89
CA GLY A 96 2.58 -14.40 9.12
C GLY A 96 3.68 -13.57 8.47
N ILE A 97 4.21 -14.06 7.35
CA ILE A 97 5.31 -13.42 6.63
C ILE A 97 4.91 -13.04 5.21
N PHE A 98 5.61 -12.07 4.63
CA PHE A 98 5.56 -11.80 3.19
C PHE A 98 6.81 -12.39 2.54
N GLN A 99 6.64 -13.40 1.69
CA GLN A 99 7.73 -14.10 1.03
C GLN A 99 7.96 -13.49 -0.36
N PRO A 100 9.08 -12.78 -0.60
CA PRO A 100 9.37 -12.22 -1.91
C PRO A 100 9.63 -13.34 -2.93
N SER A 101 9.09 -13.18 -4.13
CA SER A 101 9.38 -14.00 -5.29
C SER A 101 10.79 -13.71 -5.80
N LYS A 102 11.57 -14.76 -6.07
CA LYS A 102 12.94 -14.63 -6.61
C LYS A 102 12.94 -14.17 -8.07
N ASP A 103 11.86 -14.46 -8.78
CA ASP A 103 11.65 -14.15 -10.19
C ASP A 103 10.79 -12.90 -10.33
N VAL A 104 11.31 -11.73 -9.92
CA VAL A 104 10.70 -10.48 -10.38
C VAL A 104 10.95 -10.43 -11.89
N SER A 105 9.88 -10.62 -12.67
CA SER A 105 9.94 -10.55 -14.13
C SER A 105 10.51 -9.17 -14.54
N ARG A 106 11.81 -9.13 -14.85
CA ARG A 106 12.56 -7.96 -15.31
C ARG A 106 12.11 -7.58 -16.71
N THR A 107 10.86 -7.15 -16.83
CA THR A 107 10.22 -6.88 -18.12
C THR A 107 10.27 -5.38 -18.44
N GLU A 108 10.74 -4.55 -17.52
CA GLU A 108 10.97 -3.12 -17.71
C GLU A 108 12.31 -2.74 -17.09
N ASP A 109 13.21 -2.17 -17.90
CA ASP A 109 14.62 -1.88 -17.57
C ASP A 109 14.82 -0.86 -16.42
N ASP A 110 13.73 -0.32 -15.84
CA ASP A 110 13.76 0.72 -14.81
C ASP A 110 13.21 0.28 -13.44
N ILE A 111 12.79 -0.98 -13.27
CA ILE A 111 12.22 -1.43 -11.99
C ILE A 111 13.33 -1.78 -10.99
N ILE A 112 13.54 -0.87 -10.03
CA ILE A 112 14.48 -1.09 -8.93
C ILE A 112 13.82 -1.96 -7.84
N SER A 113 14.43 -3.08 -7.50
CA SER A 113 13.95 -3.98 -6.44
C SER A 113 14.74 -3.80 -5.14
N LEU A 114 14.04 -3.63 -4.02
CA LEU A 114 14.65 -3.58 -2.70
C LEU A 114 14.70 -4.98 -2.07
N GLU A 115 15.87 -5.43 -1.62
CA GLU A 115 16.00 -6.75 -1.02
C GLU A 115 15.45 -6.76 0.42
N ILE A 116 14.41 -7.55 0.64
CA ILE A 116 13.82 -7.78 1.97
C ILE A 116 14.60 -8.91 2.65
N SER A 117 15.14 -8.60 3.83
CA SER A 117 15.79 -9.57 4.71
C SER A 117 14.82 -10.30 5.62
N LYS A 118 13.79 -9.60 6.13
CA LYS A 118 12.73 -10.16 6.97
C LYS A 118 11.43 -9.40 6.74
N SER A 119 10.30 -10.09 6.93
CA SER A 119 8.97 -9.50 6.87
C SER A 119 8.09 -10.12 7.94
N ARG A 120 7.15 -9.34 8.47
CA ARG A 120 6.09 -9.80 9.37
C ARG A 120 4.84 -9.01 9.06
N TRP A 121 3.70 -9.69 9.00
CA TRP A 121 2.41 -9.04 9.01
C TRP A 121 1.54 -9.62 10.12
N THR A 122 0.69 -8.78 10.70
CA THR A 122 -0.26 -9.17 11.74
C THR A 122 -1.55 -8.39 11.49
N LEU A 123 -2.69 -9.08 11.52
CA LEU A 123 -3.98 -8.41 11.51
C LEU A 123 -4.27 -7.81 12.90
N SER A 124 -4.90 -6.65 12.95
CA SER A 124 -5.20 -5.95 14.20
C SER A 124 -6.60 -5.34 14.18
N GLU A 125 -7.22 -5.31 15.36
CA GLU A 125 -8.44 -4.56 15.66
C GLU A 125 -8.17 -3.07 15.82
N ASP A 126 -7.14 -2.75 16.59
CA ASP A 126 -6.77 -1.38 16.95
C ASP A 126 -5.48 -1.00 16.21
N PRO A 127 -5.42 0.19 15.58
CA PRO A 127 -4.20 0.70 14.99
C PRO A 127 -3.06 0.97 16.00
N ASN A 128 -3.39 1.27 17.26
CA ASN A 128 -2.46 1.77 18.27
C ASN A 128 -2.21 0.79 19.42
N ASP A 129 -2.98 -0.29 19.55
CA ASP A 129 -2.86 -1.23 20.67
C ASP A 129 -2.41 -2.63 20.21
N LYS A 130 -1.39 -3.15 20.88
CA LYS A 130 -0.95 -4.56 20.75
C LYS A 130 -1.57 -5.45 21.81
N LYS A 131 -2.42 -4.92 22.68
CA LYS A 131 -3.05 -5.71 23.74
C LYS A 131 -3.99 -6.72 23.14
N ASP A 132 -3.86 -7.94 23.65
CA ASP A 132 -4.80 -9.03 23.46
C ASP A 132 -6.18 -8.58 23.95
N GLY A 133 -7.05 -8.19 23.01
CA GLY A 133 -8.46 -7.96 23.29
C GLY A 133 -9.05 -9.24 23.88
N LEU A 134 -9.72 -9.14 25.03
CA LEU A 134 -10.46 -10.25 25.60
C LEU A 134 -11.68 -10.53 24.70
N TRP A 135 -11.55 -11.52 23.82
CA TRP A 135 -12.59 -11.86 22.86
C TRP A 135 -13.76 -12.62 23.50
N ILE A 136 -14.96 -12.04 23.44
CA ILE A 136 -16.21 -12.73 23.75
C ILE A 136 -16.83 -13.21 22.43
N TRP A 137 -16.66 -14.50 22.13
CA TRP A 137 -17.25 -15.18 20.97
C TRP A 137 -18.79 -15.07 21.00
N GLY A 138 -19.36 -14.08 20.30
CA GLY A 138 -20.83 -13.99 20.13
C GLY A 138 -21.45 -12.61 19.99
N LEU A 139 -20.68 -11.51 20.04
CA LEU A 139 -21.27 -10.15 20.10
C LEU A 139 -21.03 -9.22 18.90
N PHE A 140 -20.19 -9.56 17.92
CA PHE A 140 -19.87 -8.63 16.83
C PHE A 140 -20.12 -9.23 15.43
N LYS A 141 -20.84 -8.47 14.60
CA LYS A 141 -21.15 -8.73 13.18
C LYS A 141 -20.16 -8.03 12.22
N GLU A 142 -19.13 -7.36 12.75
CA GLU A 142 -18.18 -6.53 12.00
C GLU A 142 -16.84 -7.26 11.80
N PRO A 143 -16.03 -6.91 10.76
CA PRO A 143 -14.83 -7.66 10.44
C PRO A 143 -13.82 -7.60 11.59
N LEU A 144 -13.45 -8.77 12.10
CA LEU A 144 -12.64 -8.99 13.30
C LEU A 144 -11.30 -8.22 13.31
N TYR A 145 -10.78 -7.83 12.14
CA TYR A 145 -9.50 -7.12 12.02
C TYR A 145 -9.50 -6.14 10.82
N PRO A 146 -9.81 -4.84 11.02
CA PRO A 146 -9.83 -3.85 9.94
C PRO A 146 -8.44 -3.32 9.55
N PHE A 147 -7.38 -3.67 10.30
CA PHE A 147 -6.02 -3.23 10.01
C PHE A 147 -5.07 -4.40 9.80
N MET A 148 -4.07 -4.19 8.95
CA MET A 148 -2.89 -5.04 8.83
C MET A 148 -1.65 -4.21 9.18
N LEU A 149 -0.91 -4.68 10.18
CA LEU A 149 0.38 -4.13 10.55
C LEU A 149 1.45 -4.86 9.76
N LEU A 150 2.17 -4.15 8.90
CA LEU A 150 3.25 -4.70 8.08
C LEU A 150 4.60 -4.15 8.57
N GLN A 151 5.53 -5.05 8.83
CA GLN A 151 6.92 -4.74 9.13
C GLN A 151 7.83 -5.38 8.07
N LEU A 152 8.71 -4.59 7.47
CA LEU A 152 9.71 -5.03 6.51
C LEU A 152 11.11 -4.61 6.97
N GLU A 153 12.06 -5.54 7.02
CA GLU A 153 13.48 -5.24 7.25
C GLU A 153 14.24 -5.37 5.93
N THR A 154 14.88 -4.31 5.48
CA THR A 154 15.57 -4.26 4.18
C THR A 154 17.07 -4.38 4.36
N LYS A 155 17.76 -4.89 3.34
CA LYS A 155 19.23 -4.82 3.28
C LYS A 155 19.68 -3.45 2.76
N GLU A 156 20.97 -3.18 2.90
CA GLU A 156 21.59 -2.01 2.27
C GLU A 156 21.34 -2.06 0.76
N PHE A 157 20.92 -0.94 0.19
CA PHE A 157 20.68 -0.80 -1.24
C PHE A 157 21.60 0.27 -1.83
N LYS A 158 22.43 -0.12 -2.80
CA LYS A 158 23.36 0.81 -3.47
C LYS A 158 22.64 1.53 -4.60
N LEU A 159 22.61 2.86 -4.54
CA LEU A 159 22.04 3.69 -5.60
C LEU A 159 23.01 3.69 -6.79
N SER A 160 22.49 3.44 -8.00
CA SER A 160 23.32 3.50 -9.21
C SER A 160 23.66 4.96 -9.55
N SER A 161 24.91 5.20 -9.91
CA SER A 161 25.44 6.54 -10.19
C SER A 161 24.82 7.22 -11.43
N SER A 162 24.04 6.50 -12.25
CA SER A 162 23.42 7.04 -13.46
C SER A 162 22.36 8.12 -13.18
N GLN A 163 21.73 8.11 -12.00
CA GLN A 163 20.69 9.07 -11.63
C GLN A 163 21.20 10.31 -10.87
N ASN A 164 22.49 10.36 -10.54
CA ASN A 164 23.14 11.54 -9.94
C ASN A 164 23.62 12.57 -10.98
N SER A 165 23.14 12.47 -12.22
CA SER A 165 23.67 13.19 -13.39
C SER A 165 23.26 14.66 -13.50
N GLU A 166 22.55 15.23 -12.52
CA GLU A 166 22.23 16.66 -12.49
C GLU A 166 23.24 17.54 -11.72
N ARG A 167 24.28 16.97 -11.07
CA ARG A 167 25.35 17.78 -10.45
C ARG A 167 26.74 17.33 -10.88
N ASN A 168 27.42 18.22 -11.61
CA ASN A 168 28.84 18.20 -11.93
C ASN A 168 29.72 18.38 -10.67
N ASP A 169 29.62 17.49 -9.68
CA ASP A 169 30.56 17.46 -8.55
C ASP A 169 31.39 16.18 -8.59
N ALA A 170 32.69 16.38 -8.80
CA ALA A 170 33.72 15.38 -9.02
C ALA A 170 34.08 14.57 -7.76
N ASN A 171 33.10 13.93 -7.12
CA ASN A 171 33.33 12.92 -6.09
C ASN A 171 32.45 11.70 -6.35
N ASN A 172 33.08 10.66 -6.88
CA ASN A 172 32.47 9.40 -7.29
C ASN A 172 32.12 8.52 -6.07
N SER A 173 31.42 9.07 -5.07
CA SER A 173 30.94 8.29 -3.93
C SER A 173 29.61 7.66 -4.30
N THR A 174 29.58 6.33 -4.40
CA THR A 174 28.34 5.56 -4.54
C THR A 174 27.48 5.79 -3.30
N ASP A 175 26.36 6.47 -3.45
CA ASP A 175 25.39 6.67 -2.38
C ASP A 175 24.64 5.35 -2.08
N SER A 176 24.25 5.14 -0.84
CA SER A 176 23.48 3.96 -0.44
C SER A 176 22.36 4.29 0.54
N ILE A 177 21.30 3.49 0.44
CA ILE A 177 20.24 3.43 1.42
C ILE A 177 20.68 2.43 2.50
N PRO A 178 20.81 2.85 3.77
CA PRO A 178 21.16 1.93 4.85
C PRO A 178 20.06 0.88 5.07
N PRO A 179 20.34 -0.23 5.77
CA PRO A 179 19.31 -1.17 6.19
C PRO A 179 18.20 -0.48 7.00
N LEU A 180 16.93 -0.71 6.63
CA LEU A 180 15.79 -0.04 7.25
C LEU A 180 14.85 -1.04 7.93
N LYS A 181 14.14 -0.54 8.93
CA LYS A 181 12.95 -1.19 9.48
C LYS A 181 11.76 -0.33 9.13
N LEU A 182 11.01 -0.78 8.13
CA LEU A 182 9.86 -0.10 7.58
C LEU A 182 8.60 -0.64 8.23
N TYR A 183 7.70 0.26 8.60
CA TYR A 183 6.42 -0.04 9.23
C TYR A 183 5.30 0.59 8.41
N ALA A 184 4.22 -0.15 8.20
CA ALA A 184 3.01 0.38 7.58
C ALA A 184 1.78 -0.17 8.29
N GLN A 185 0.84 0.72 8.58
CA GLN A 185 -0.49 0.36 9.06
C GLN A 185 -1.45 0.48 7.88
N ILE A 186 -2.03 -0.64 7.49
CA ILE A 186 -2.76 -0.79 6.23
C ILE A 186 -4.22 -1.08 6.54
N SER A 187 -5.15 -0.41 5.86
CA SER A 187 -6.56 -0.77 5.95
C SER A 187 -6.79 -2.10 5.22
N HIS A 188 -7.31 -3.08 5.94
CA HIS A 188 -7.61 -4.42 5.47
C HIS A 188 -9.13 -4.59 5.39
N ILE A 189 -9.62 -4.94 4.21
CA ILE A 189 -11.05 -5.11 3.94
C ILE A 189 -11.25 -6.51 3.37
N ARG A 190 -12.21 -7.26 3.94
CA ARG A 190 -12.67 -8.53 3.38
C ARG A 190 -13.98 -8.32 2.65
N ASN A 191 -13.99 -8.58 1.36
CA ASN A 191 -15.16 -8.50 0.50
C ASN A 191 -15.52 -9.91 -0.01
N GLU A 192 -16.80 -10.27 0.05
CA GLU A 192 -17.27 -11.59 -0.38
C GLU A 192 -17.00 -11.87 -1.87
N ASN A 193 -16.99 -10.85 -2.72
CA ASN A 193 -16.84 -11.00 -4.16
C ASN A 193 -15.38 -10.97 -4.62
N VAL A 194 -14.56 -10.13 -3.99
CA VAL A 194 -13.17 -9.86 -4.43
C VAL A 194 -12.15 -10.64 -3.58
N GLY A 195 -12.47 -10.90 -2.30
CA GLY A 195 -11.51 -11.43 -1.33
C GLY A 195 -10.93 -10.33 -0.45
N VAL A 196 -9.64 -10.39 -0.19
CA VAL A 196 -8.87 -9.44 0.60
C VAL A 196 -8.47 -8.23 -0.23
N GLU A 197 -8.78 -7.04 0.27
CA GLU A 197 -8.33 -5.77 -0.29
C GLU A 197 -7.45 -5.02 0.72
N LEU A 198 -6.27 -4.61 0.28
CA LEU A 198 -5.30 -3.83 1.06
C LEU A 198 -5.19 -2.42 0.47
N LYS A 199 -5.49 -1.39 1.26
CA LYS A 199 -5.41 0.01 0.81
C LYS A 199 -3.97 0.53 0.84
N THR A 200 -3.72 1.62 0.12
CA THR A 200 -2.44 2.33 0.19
C THR A 200 -2.25 2.91 1.58
N ALA A 201 -1.03 2.79 2.11
CA ALA A 201 -0.68 3.24 3.46
C ALA A 201 0.59 4.08 3.47
N ASN A 202 0.76 4.89 4.52
CA ASN A 202 2.04 5.53 4.78
C ASN A 202 3.08 4.49 5.22
N LEU A 203 4.32 4.71 4.81
CA LEU A 203 5.46 3.91 5.19
C LEU A 203 6.34 4.74 6.13
N ASN A 204 6.58 4.21 7.32
CA ASN A 204 7.32 4.87 8.38
C ASN A 204 8.63 4.13 8.68
N VAL A 205 9.65 4.85 9.13
CA VAL A 205 10.85 4.28 9.76
C VAL A 205 10.79 4.59 11.24
N ARG A 206 11.10 3.60 12.07
CA ARG A 206 11.23 3.79 13.51
C ARG A 206 12.66 4.22 13.85
N VAL A 207 12.81 5.45 14.32
CA VAL A 207 14.06 6.02 14.81
C VAL A 207 14.12 5.83 16.32
N LEU A 208 15.22 5.23 16.82
CA LEU A 208 15.47 5.10 18.25
C LEU A 208 16.28 6.30 18.72
N GLU A 209 15.71 7.09 19.62
CA GLU A 209 16.40 8.16 20.32
C GLU A 209 16.61 7.75 21.79
N ARG A 210 17.86 7.51 22.17
CA ARG A 210 18.22 7.25 23.56
C ARG A 210 18.46 8.56 24.28
N VAL A 211 17.52 8.96 25.13
CA VAL A 211 17.64 10.13 25.98
C VAL A 211 18.29 9.73 27.30
N GLN A 212 19.44 10.32 27.61
CA GLN A 212 20.08 10.20 28.92
C GLN A 212 19.58 11.30 29.85
N LEU A 213 18.92 10.89 30.92
CA LEU A 213 18.56 11.76 32.04
C LEU A 213 19.55 11.50 33.19
N PRO A 214 19.74 12.44 34.13
CA PRO A 214 20.57 12.20 35.31
C PRO A 214 20.10 10.95 36.07
N GLY A 215 20.86 9.86 35.98
CA GLY A 215 20.57 8.58 36.64
C GLY A 215 19.65 7.60 35.91
N ALA A 216 19.19 7.90 34.69
CA ALA A 216 18.36 6.98 33.90
C ALA A 216 18.56 7.15 32.39
N SER A 217 18.38 6.08 31.63
CA SER A 217 18.29 6.12 30.17
C SER A 217 16.88 5.74 29.74
N VAL A 218 16.28 6.53 28.87
CA VAL A 218 14.97 6.25 28.26
C VAL A 218 15.19 6.11 26.75
N ASP A 219 14.79 4.96 26.20
CA ASP A 219 14.77 4.75 24.75
C ASP A 219 13.39 5.21 24.23
N LEU A 220 13.38 6.32 23.49
CA LEU A 220 12.21 6.84 22.80
C LEU A 220 12.20 6.33 21.36
N TYR A 221 11.02 5.98 20.87
CA TYR A 221 10.81 5.56 19.50
C TYR A 221 9.94 6.59 18.80
N GLU A 222 10.48 7.24 17.78
CA GLU A 222 9.73 8.13 16.91
C GLU A 222 9.52 7.44 15.56
N GLU A 223 8.30 7.56 15.02
CA GLU A 223 7.98 7.06 13.67
C GLU A 223 8.01 8.23 12.69
N GLU A 224 9.02 8.25 11.83
CA GLU A 224 9.14 9.23 10.77
C GLU A 224 8.53 8.66 9.48
N LYS A 225 7.60 9.41 8.88
CA LYS A 225 7.05 9.04 7.58
C LYS A 225 8.12 9.21 6.49
N VAL A 226 8.45 8.13 5.79
CA VAL A 226 9.47 8.11 4.72
C VAL A 226 8.88 7.89 3.32
N GLY A 227 7.60 7.52 3.22
CA GLY A 227 7.00 7.18 1.94
C GLY A 227 5.59 6.61 2.03
N GLN A 228 5.24 5.82 1.02
CA GLN A 228 3.96 5.11 0.89
C GLN A 228 4.15 3.69 0.34
N VAL A 229 3.23 2.80 0.67
CA VAL A 229 3.12 1.45 0.11
C VAL A 229 1.74 1.24 -0.51
N SER A 230 1.70 0.65 -1.70
CA SER A 230 0.47 0.19 -2.34
C SER A 230 0.57 -1.28 -2.75
N PHE A 231 -0.58 -1.94 -2.84
CA PHE A 231 -0.71 -3.38 -3.03
C PHE A 231 -1.56 -3.65 -4.26
N GLN A 232 -1.10 -4.58 -5.10
CA GLN A 232 -1.84 -5.03 -6.27
C GLN A 232 -1.78 -6.57 -6.33
N PRO A 233 -2.91 -7.29 -6.25
CA PRO A 233 -2.93 -8.72 -6.53
C PRO A 233 -2.61 -8.97 -8.02
N LEU A 234 -1.87 -10.04 -8.32
CA LEU A 234 -1.44 -10.45 -9.67
C LEU A 234 -2.17 -11.70 -10.15
#